data_AF-A0A7C2H7S9-F1
#
_entry.id   AF-A0A7C2H7S9-F1
#
_cell.length_a   1.000
_cell.length_b   1.000
_cell.length_c   1.000
_cell.angle_alpha   90.00
_cell.angle_beta   90.00
_cell.angle_gamma   90.00
#
_symmetry.space_group_name_H-M   'P 1'
#
loop_
_entity.id
_entity.type
_entity.pdbx_description
1 polymer ?
#
loop_
_entity_poly.entity_id
_entity_poly.type
_entity_poly.pdbx_seq_one_letter_code
_entity_poly.pdbx_strand_id
1 'polypeptide(L)' 'GHVSVNLPNTWDNGREGNYWSDYNGTDTNGDGIGDTPYLIYKENETEYYDYFPLMIAKTQEK' A
#
# COMPACT_ATOMS: atom_id res chain seq x y z
N GLY A 1 -19.80 16.22 -2.29
CA GLY A 1 -18.93 16.27 -3.48
C GLY A 1 -18.11 15.01 -3.49
N HIS A 2 -18.24 14.20 -4.53
CA HIS A 2 -17.37 13.03 -4.72
C HIS A 2 -16.02 13.54 -5.24
N VAL A 3 -14.97 13.35 -4.46
CA VAL A 3 -13.59 13.51 -4.94
C VAL A 3 -13.21 12.22 -5.66
N SER A 4 -13.39 12.21 -6.98
CA SER A 4 -12.85 11.16 -7.84
C SER A 4 -11.34 11.36 -7.94
N VAL A 5 -10.55 10.66 -7.12
CA VAL A 5 -9.13 10.48 -7.40
C VAL A 5 -8.98 9.41 -8.47
N ASN A 6 -9.10 9.84 -9.72
CA ASN A 6 -8.83 9.01 -10.88
C ASN A 6 -7.33 9.01 -11.12
N LEU A 7 -6.64 7.98 -10.63
CA LEU A 7 -5.34 7.58 -11.18
C LEU A 7 -5.26 6.04 -11.27
N PRO A 8 -6.09 5.37 -12.09
CA PRO A 8 -5.78 4.00 -12.44
C PRO A 8 -4.63 4.07 -13.44
N ASN A 9 -3.40 3.95 -12.93
CA ASN A 9 -2.33 3.42 -13.74
C ASN A 9 -2.84 2.10 -14.32
N THR A 10 -3.04 2.04 -15.64
CA THR A 10 -3.76 0.97 -16.35
C THR A 10 -3.08 -0.41 -16.31
N TRP A 11 -2.02 -0.52 -15.51
CA TRP A 11 -1.27 -1.74 -15.20
C TRP A 11 -1.41 -2.17 -13.73
N ASP A 12 -2.10 -1.41 -12.90
CA ASP A 12 -2.30 -1.69 -11.47
C ASP A 12 -3.78 -1.99 -11.21
N ASN A 13 -4.10 -3.26 -11.02
CA ASN A 13 -5.46 -3.73 -10.75
C ASN A 13 -5.85 -3.60 -9.25
N GLY A 14 -5.14 -2.77 -8.48
CA GLY A 14 -5.34 -2.60 -7.03
C GLY A 14 -4.97 -3.87 -6.25
N ARG A 15 -4.22 -4.78 -6.85
CA ARG A 15 -3.78 -6.06 -6.26
C ARG A 15 -2.29 -6.34 -6.44
N GLU A 16 -1.58 -5.51 -7.17
CA GLU A 16 -0.15 -5.68 -7.49
C GLU A 16 0.71 -4.79 -6.60
N GLY A 17 0.55 -4.92 -5.28
CA GLY A 17 1.45 -4.34 -4.29
C GLY A 17 2.32 -5.41 -3.63
N ASN A 18 3.43 -5.02 -3.01
CA ASN A 18 4.23 -5.97 -2.26
C ASN A 18 3.60 -6.19 -0.88
N TYR A 19 3.57 -7.47 -0.50
CA TYR A 19 3.17 -7.84 0.84
C TYR A 19 4.39 -7.90 1.77
N TRP A 20 4.32 -7.15 2.87
CA TRP A 20 5.37 -7.06 3.87
C TRP A 20 4.88 -7.61 5.20
N SER A 21 5.49 -8.69 5.68
CA SER A 21 5.07 -9.37 6.92
C SER A 21 5.19 -8.50 8.17
N ASP A 22 6.15 -7.59 8.15
CA ASP A 22 6.47 -6.69 9.25
C ASP A 22 5.83 -5.29 9.08
N TYR A 23 5.00 -5.10 8.04
CA TYR A 23 4.33 -3.83 7.84
C TYR A 23 3.15 -3.67 8.80
N ASN A 24 3.27 -2.67 9.69
CA ASN A 24 2.24 -2.31 10.67
C ASN A 24 1.71 -0.89 10.44
N GLY A 25 1.65 -0.46 9.17
CA GLY A 25 1.00 0.80 8.82
C GLY A 25 -0.50 0.78 9.10
N THR A 26 -1.15 1.91 8.87
CA THR A 26 -2.60 2.03 9.01
C THR A 26 -3.22 2.02 7.62
N ASP A 27 -4.38 1.38 7.47
CA ASP A 27 -5.25 1.56 6.31
C ASP A 27 -6.55 2.18 6.82
N THR A 28 -6.63 3.50 6.71
CA THR A 28 -7.74 4.31 7.20
C THR A 28 -8.89 4.33 6.19
N ASN A 29 -8.56 4.13 4.92
CA ASN A 29 -9.49 4.27 3.81
C ASN A 29 -10.17 2.94 3.45
N GLY A 30 -9.61 1.81 3.92
CA GLY A 30 -10.12 0.45 3.78
C GLY A 30 -9.91 -0.18 2.41
N ASP A 31 -8.94 0.31 1.63
CA ASP A 31 -8.64 -0.20 0.28
C ASP A 31 -7.68 -1.40 0.28
N GLY A 32 -7.13 -1.77 1.45
CA GLY A 32 -6.16 -2.86 1.59
C GLY A 32 -4.71 -2.44 1.26
N ILE A 33 -4.48 -1.15 1.02
CA ILE A 33 -3.16 -0.53 0.88
C ILE A 33 -2.94 0.31 2.12
N GLY A 34 -1.78 0.17 2.76
CA GLY A 34 -1.53 0.99 3.93
C GLY A 34 -1.15 2.43 3.55
N ASP A 35 -1.69 3.39 4.28
CA ASP A 35 -1.51 4.83 4.09
C ASP A 35 -0.07 5.32 4.35
N THR A 36 0.78 4.47 4.94
CA THR A 36 2.16 4.83 5.31
C THR A 36 3.18 4.14 4.39
N PRO A 37 4.16 4.85 3.83
CA PRO A 37 5.21 4.20 3.06
C PRO A 37 6.00 3.19 3.90
N TYR A 38 6.29 2.02 3.34
CA TYR A 38 7.13 1.00 3.98
C TYR A 38 8.59 1.16 3.54
N LEU A 39 9.52 1.32 4.49
CA LEU A 39 10.94 1.36 4.19
C LEU A 39 11.44 -0.05 3.83
N ILE A 40 11.76 -0.28 2.56
CA ILE A 40 12.27 -1.55 2.05
C ILE A 40 13.69 -1.77 2.54
N TYR A 41 14.56 -0.78 2.29
CA TYR A 41 15.94 -0.80 2.75
C TYR A 41 16.55 0.59 2.70
N LYS A 42 17.64 0.76 3.45
CA LYS A 42 18.43 1.98 3.50
C LYS A 42 19.87 1.66 3.11
N GLU A 43 20.40 2.38 2.13
CA GLU A 43 21.80 2.30 1.71
C GLU A 43 22.46 3.66 1.87
N ASN A 44 23.42 3.76 2.80
CA ASN A 44 24.06 5.02 3.20
C ASN A 44 23.03 6.08 3.62
N GLU A 45 22.86 7.12 2.81
CA GLU A 45 21.90 8.23 3.02
C GLU A 45 20.64 8.09 2.15
N THR A 46 20.56 7.04 1.34
CA THR A 46 19.42 6.79 0.45
C THR A 46 18.46 5.78 1.08
N GLU A 47 17.17 6.13 1.11
CA GLU A 47 16.10 5.30 1.64
C GLU A 47 15.14 4.90 0.52
N TYR A 48 14.87 3.60 0.41
CA TYR A 48 13.98 3.04 -0.60
C TYR A 48 12.66 2.68 0.06
N TYR A 49 11.59 3.36 -0.35
CA TYR A 49 10.25 3.17 0.18
C TYR A 49 9.34 2.48 -0.85
N ASP A 50 8.53 1.56 -0.36
CA ASP A 50 7.32 1.12 -1.02
C ASP A 50 6.18 2.05 -0.61
N TYR A 51 5.62 2.79 -1.56
CA TYR A 51 4.52 3.71 -1.32
C TYR A 51 3.15 3.04 -1.42
N PHE A 52 3.12 1.76 -1.82
CA PHE A 52 1.89 0.97 -1.94
C PHE A 52 2.01 -0.38 -1.23
N PRO A 53 2.38 -0.40 0.07
CA PRO A 53 2.48 -1.64 0.82
C PRO A 53 1.08 -2.23 1.05
N LEU A 54 0.90 -3.51 0.72
CA LEU A 54 -0.37 -4.20 0.96
C LEU A 54 -0.53 -4.56 2.44
N MET A 55 -1.70 -4.30 3.00
CA MET A 55 -2.10 -4.77 4.32
C MET A 55 -2.60 -6.21 4.21
N ILE A 56 -2.13 -7.16 5.05
CA ILE A 56 -2.96 -8.37 5.26
C ILE A 56 -4.17 -7.95 6.07
N ALA A 57 -5.24 -7.67 5.36
CA ALA A 57 -6.55 -8.01 5.85
C ALA A 57 -7.45 -8.35 4.66
N LYS A 58 -7.10 -9.41 3.91
CA LYS A 58 -8.19 -10.29 3.48
C LYS A 58 -8.68 -11.06 4.70
N THR A 59 -9.34 -10.36 5.63
CA THR A 59 -10.51 -11.00 6.23
C THR A 59 -11.41 -11.22 5.03
N GLN A 60 -11.45 -12.47 4.56
CA GLN A 60 -12.45 -12.91 3.62
C GLN A 60 -13.78 -12.73 4.34
N GLU A 61 -14.38 -11.54 4.22
CA GLU A 61 -15.77 -11.36 4.56
C GLU A 61 -16.56 -12.17 3.55
N LYS A 62 -16.95 -13.36 4.02
CA LYS A 62 -17.82 -14.33 3.37
C LYS A 62 -19.22 -13.74 3.13
#